data_AF-A0A0N4TEU7-F1
#
_entry.id   AF-A0A0N4TEU7-F1
#
_cell.length_a   1.000
_cell.length_b   1.000
_cell.length_c   1.000
_cell.angle_alpha   90.00
_cell.angle_beta   90.00
_cell.angle_gamma   90.00
#
_symmetry.space_group_name_H-M   'P 1'
#
loop_
_entity.id
_entity.type
_entity.pdbx_description
1 polymer ?
#
loop_
_entity_poly.entity_id
_entity_poly.type
_entity_poly.pdbx_seq_one_letter_code
_entity_poly.pdbx_strand_id
1 'polypeptide(L)'
;MVHAEQSNRETLKYRGTSASNFIALTDSDEIIIDEASPPIESRYGDFHTIDWQRDLARDRLRHKFIVKRSKTPFGKLCSLWDAGSGWVCVLMVGLAAGTIAGIIDIGARWMSDLKDGICADRFWLDREHCCWSANDSVYKDADCSAWTSWPEMMQFYERNFFYYVMELFFYCGWSVLMTGVTVALVKVTLMHFHFCVH
;
A
#
# COMPACT_ATOMS: atom_id res chain seq x y z
N MET A 1 -7.47 -36.51 4.79
CA MET A 1 -8.11 -37.08 3.59
C MET A 1 -8.93 -35.98 2.96
N VAL A 2 -8.46 -35.44 1.83
CA VAL A 2 -9.28 -34.58 0.96
C VAL A 2 -9.64 -35.49 -0.21
N HIS A 3 -10.93 -35.79 -0.33
CA HIS A 3 -11.48 -36.66 -1.35
C HIS A 3 -11.08 -36.16 -2.74
N ALA A 4 -10.40 -37.01 -3.51
CA ALA A 4 -10.28 -36.85 -4.94
C ALA A 4 -11.59 -37.32 -5.55
N GLU A 5 -12.48 -36.38 -5.89
CA GLU A 5 -13.64 -36.68 -6.71
C GLU A 5 -13.17 -36.82 -8.17
N GLN A 6 -13.09 -38.06 -8.65
CA GLN A 6 -12.95 -38.37 -10.07
C GLN A 6 -14.25 -37.99 -10.78
N SER A 7 -14.38 -36.73 -11.20
CA SER A 7 -15.42 -36.32 -12.15
C SER A 7 -14.90 -36.49 -13.57
N ASN A 8 -15.29 -37.63 -14.15
CA ASN A 8 -15.15 -37.95 -15.56
C ASN A 8 -16.03 -36.98 -16.37
N ARG A 9 -15.44 -36.00 -17.06
CA ARG A 9 -16.11 -35.20 -18.11
C ARG A 9 -15.14 -34.94 -19.25
N GLU A 10 -15.33 -35.74 -20.29
CA GLU A 10 -15.44 -35.34 -21.70
C GLU A 10 -14.73 -34.06 -22.12
N THR A 11 -13.80 -34.22 -23.06
CA THR A 11 -13.35 -33.25 -24.07
C THR A 11 -14.26 -32.02 -24.18
N LEU A 12 -13.76 -30.87 -23.71
CA LEU A 12 -14.37 -29.55 -23.90
C LEU A 12 -14.39 -29.21 -25.39
N LYS A 13 -15.44 -29.67 -26.05
CA LYS A 13 -15.93 -29.20 -27.34
C LYS A 13 -16.52 -27.81 -27.07
N TYR A 14 -15.81 -26.75 -27.43
CA TYR A 14 -16.34 -25.38 -27.38
C TYR A 14 -17.53 -25.30 -28.34
N ARG A 15 -18.74 -25.52 -27.81
CA ARG A 15 -20.01 -25.31 -28.47
C ARG A 15 -20.45 -23.89 -28.14
N GLY A 16 -20.00 -22.93 -28.95
CA GLY A 16 -20.53 -21.58 -28.94
C GLY A 16 -21.98 -21.60 -29.45
N THR A 17 -22.91 -21.20 -28.61
CA THR A 17 -24.32 -21.03 -28.99
C THR A 17 -24.46 -19.74 -29.79
N SER A 18 -25.10 -19.90 -30.94
CA SER A 18 -25.50 -18.93 -31.96
C SER A 18 -26.25 -17.69 -31.45
N ALA A 19 -25.94 -16.51 -32.01
CA ALA A 19 -26.91 -15.63 -32.68
C ALA A 19 -26.18 -14.52 -33.48
N SER A 20 -26.00 -14.81 -34.76
CA SER A 20 -25.97 -13.92 -35.93
C SER A 20 -25.99 -12.39 -35.73
N ASN A 21 -24.88 -11.74 -36.04
CA ASN A 21 -24.82 -10.80 -37.18
C ASN A 21 -23.81 -11.40 -38.16
N PHE A 22 -24.31 -11.92 -39.27
CA PHE A 22 -23.54 -12.65 -40.27
C PHE A 22 -22.92 -11.66 -41.26
N ILE A 23 -21.60 -11.50 -41.20
CA ILE A 23 -20.81 -11.08 -42.36
C ILE A 23 -20.04 -12.33 -42.80
N ALA A 24 -20.49 -12.93 -43.90
CA ALA A 24 -19.73 -13.98 -44.57
C ALA A 24 -18.45 -13.37 -45.13
N LEU A 25 -17.31 -13.77 -44.57
CA LEU A 25 -16.03 -13.63 -45.25
C LEU A 25 -15.86 -14.87 -46.12
N THR A 26 -16.02 -14.71 -47.43
CA THR A 26 -15.71 -15.74 -48.42
C THR A 26 -14.19 -15.90 -48.52
N ASP A 27 -13.75 -17.15 -48.65
CA ASP A 27 -12.36 -17.65 -48.72
C ASP A 27 -11.59 -17.20 -49.99
N SER A 28 -11.77 -15.95 -50.43
CA SER A 28 -11.10 -15.36 -51.59
C SER A 28 -10.58 -13.95 -51.34
N ASP A 29 -10.71 -13.41 -50.12
CA ASP A 29 -10.02 -12.19 -49.75
C ASP A 29 -8.61 -12.55 -49.25
N GLU A 30 -7.68 -12.65 -50.19
CA GLU A 30 -6.25 -12.58 -49.91
C GLU A 30 -6.00 -11.29 -49.11
N ILE A 31 -5.69 -11.42 -47.82
CA ILE A 31 -5.33 -10.28 -46.98
C ILE A 31 -4.01 -9.76 -47.51
N ILE A 32 -4.07 -8.77 -48.40
CA ILE A 32 -2.92 -7.94 -48.75
C ILE A 32 -2.55 -7.22 -47.46
N ILE A 33 -1.54 -7.74 -46.77
CA ILE A 33 -0.90 -7.05 -45.66
C ILE A 33 -0.21 -5.85 -46.31
N ASP A 34 -0.90 -4.70 -46.31
CA ASP A 34 -0.33 -3.45 -46.77
C ASP A 34 0.86 -3.13 -45.84
N GLU A 35 2.07 -3.11 -46.41
CA GLU A 35 3.35 -2.96 -45.72
C GLU A 35 3.52 -1.59 -45.03
N ALA A 36 2.45 -0.79 -44.97
CA ALA A 36 2.39 0.54 -44.36
C ALA A 36 1.76 0.57 -42.96
N SER A 37 1.28 -0.56 -42.42
CA SER A 37 0.85 -0.60 -41.01
C SER A 37 2.08 -0.61 -40.09
N PRO A 38 2.21 0.30 -39.10
CA PRO A 38 3.27 0.20 -38.11
C PRO A 38 3.18 -1.17 -37.41
N PRO A 39 4.33 -1.79 -37.08
CA PRO A 39 4.32 -3.06 -36.36
C PRO A 39 3.51 -2.86 -35.08
N ILE A 40 2.47 -3.68 -34.90
CA ILE A 40 1.80 -3.81 -33.61
C ILE A 40 2.81 -4.48 -32.70
N GLU A 41 3.71 -3.68 -32.14
CA GLU A 41 4.61 -4.09 -31.07
C GLU A 41 3.70 -4.52 -29.92
N SER A 42 3.53 -5.82 -29.76
CA SER A 42 2.81 -6.38 -28.63
C SER A 42 3.60 -6.06 -27.38
N ARG A 43 3.37 -4.86 -26.82
CA ARG A 43 3.94 -4.32 -25.56
C ARG A 43 3.57 -5.17 -24.33
N TYR A 44 2.93 -6.32 -24.54
CA TYR A 44 2.45 -7.29 -23.57
C TYR A 44 3.11 -8.67 -23.79
N GLY A 45 4.42 -8.70 -24.10
CA GLY A 45 5.17 -9.94 -24.36
C GLY A 45 5.52 -10.76 -23.12
N ASP A 46 5.55 -10.13 -21.94
CA ASP A 46 6.07 -10.75 -20.70
C ASP A 46 5.01 -10.97 -19.61
N PHE A 47 3.73 -11.10 -19.99
CA PHE A 47 2.69 -11.52 -19.04
C PHE A 47 2.70 -13.04 -18.88
N HIS A 48 3.71 -13.57 -18.22
CA HIS A 48 3.57 -14.89 -17.61
C HIS A 48 2.52 -14.79 -16.50
N THR A 49 1.31 -15.29 -16.79
CA THR A 49 0.27 -15.42 -15.76
C THR A 49 0.78 -16.36 -14.68
N ILE A 50 0.68 -15.92 -13.42
CA ILE A 50 1.09 -16.71 -12.26
C ILE A 50 0.22 -17.99 -12.23
N ASP A 51 0.85 -19.14 -12.47
CA ASP A 51 0.18 -20.44 -12.50
C ASP A 51 0.33 -21.13 -11.12
N TRP A 52 -0.55 -20.76 -10.20
CA TRP A 52 -0.65 -21.35 -8.86
C TRP A 52 -0.87 -22.87 -8.90
N GLN A 53 -1.49 -23.40 -9.96
CA GLN A 53 -1.70 -24.85 -10.07
C GLN A 53 -0.38 -25.57 -10.35
N ARG A 54 0.43 -25.04 -11.28
CA ARG A 54 1.78 -25.55 -11.55
C ARG A 54 2.68 -25.43 -10.32
N ASP A 55 2.59 -24.33 -9.59
CA ASP A 55 3.38 -24.13 -8.37
C ASP A 55 2.98 -25.08 -7.24
N LEU A 56 1.68 -25.28 -7.02
CA LEU A 56 1.16 -26.24 -6.04
C LEU A 56 1.52 -27.70 -6.41
N ALA A 57 1.50 -28.04 -7.71
CA ALA A 57 1.93 -29.36 -8.18
C ALA A 57 3.43 -29.58 -7.92
N ARG A 58 4.27 -28.56 -8.17
CA ARG A 58 5.71 -28.60 -7.90
C ARG A 58 5.99 -28.73 -6.40
N ASP A 59 5.23 -28.04 -5.57
CA ASP A 59 5.37 -28.06 -4.12
C ASP A 59 5.02 -29.44 -3.51
N ARG A 60 3.94 -30.07 -3.99
CA ARG A 60 3.58 -31.45 -3.62
C ARG A 60 4.67 -32.46 -3.96
N LEU A 61 5.35 -32.28 -5.10
CA LEU A 61 6.48 -33.15 -5.48
C LEU A 61 7.66 -32.96 -4.52
N ARG A 62 8.02 -31.71 -4.19
CA ARG A 62 9.08 -31.38 -3.24
C ARG A 62 8.81 -31.98 -1.85
N HIS A 63 7.58 -31.87 -1.35
CA HIS A 63 7.19 -32.47 -0.07
C HIS A 63 7.42 -33.99 -0.02
N LYS A 64 7.13 -34.72 -1.10
CA LYS A 64 7.40 -36.17 -1.18
C LYS A 64 8.89 -36.51 -1.08
N PHE A 65 9.76 -35.69 -1.67
CA PHE A 65 11.21 -35.87 -1.58
C PHE A 65 11.76 -35.54 -0.18
N ILE A 66 11.23 -34.52 0.49
CA ILE A 66 11.65 -34.09 1.82
C ILE A 66 11.26 -35.11 2.89
N VAL A 67 10.04 -35.67 2.83
CA VAL A 67 9.58 -36.72 3.77
C VAL A 67 10.47 -37.96 3.70
N LYS A 68 10.98 -38.32 2.51
CA LYS A 68 11.90 -39.45 2.34
C LYS A 68 13.29 -39.20 2.97
N ARG A 69 13.69 -37.92 3.10
CA ARG A 69 15.00 -37.47 3.62
C ARG A 69 15.01 -37.20 5.13
N SER A 70 13.85 -37.06 5.79
CA SER A 70 13.76 -36.68 7.23
C SER A 70 14.18 -37.77 8.24
N LYS A 71 14.72 -38.90 7.78
CA LYS A 71 15.19 -40.00 8.65
C LYS A 71 16.40 -39.62 9.52
N THR A 72 17.13 -38.56 9.17
CA THR A 72 18.25 -38.01 9.96
C THR A 72 17.81 -36.90 10.92
N PRO A 73 18.43 -36.75 12.11
CA PRO A 73 18.06 -35.73 13.10
C PRO A 73 18.16 -34.30 12.55
N PHE A 74 19.19 -33.99 11.75
CA PHE A 74 19.33 -32.71 11.05
C PHE A 74 18.19 -32.44 10.04
N GLY A 75 17.68 -33.50 9.41
CA GLY A 75 16.53 -33.40 8.49
C GLY A 75 15.22 -33.05 9.20
N LYS A 76 15.06 -33.41 10.48
CA LYS A 76 13.90 -33.02 11.28
C LYS A 76 13.94 -31.55 11.67
N LEU A 77 15.12 -31.02 12.02
CA LEU A 77 15.28 -29.60 12.37
C LEU A 77 15.05 -28.69 11.15
N CYS A 78 15.62 -29.03 9.98
CA CYS A 78 15.33 -28.32 8.73
C CYS A 78 13.84 -28.40 8.36
N SER A 79 13.21 -29.57 8.50
CA SER A 79 11.77 -29.71 8.22
C SER A 79 10.89 -28.87 9.14
N LEU A 80 11.30 -28.66 10.40
CA LEU A 80 10.58 -27.83 11.36
C LEU A 80 10.73 -26.33 11.01
N TRP A 81 11.93 -25.93 10.61
CA TRP A 81 12.21 -24.57 10.14
C TRP A 81 11.45 -24.25 8.85
N ASP A 82 11.47 -25.14 7.87
CA ASP A 82 10.74 -24.99 6.62
C ASP A 82 9.23 -24.87 6.88
N ALA A 83 8.69 -25.66 7.80
CA ALA A 83 7.29 -25.58 8.21
C ALA A 83 6.94 -24.27 8.95
N GLY A 84 7.89 -23.68 9.68
CA GLY A 84 7.70 -22.42 10.42
C GLY A 84 8.02 -21.15 9.63
N SER A 85 8.75 -21.27 8.51
CA SER A 85 9.26 -20.15 7.73
C SER A 85 8.17 -19.19 7.24
N GLY A 86 7.02 -19.73 6.83
CA GLY A 86 5.85 -18.93 6.42
C GLY A 86 5.30 -18.06 7.56
N TRP A 87 5.25 -18.60 8.78
CA TRP A 87 4.78 -17.86 9.96
C TRP A 87 5.74 -16.74 10.35
N VAL A 88 7.06 -16.99 10.29
CA VAL A 88 8.07 -15.96 10.54
C VAL A 88 7.97 -14.84 9.51
N CYS A 89 7.75 -15.18 8.23
CA CYS A 89 7.53 -14.19 7.17
C CYS A 89 6.30 -13.32 7.46
N VAL A 90 5.17 -13.93 7.84
CA VAL A 90 3.94 -13.20 8.20
C VAL A 90 4.17 -12.27 9.39
N LEU A 91 4.90 -12.72 10.42
CA LEU A 91 5.23 -11.87 11.56
C LEU A 91 6.11 -10.68 11.16
N MET A 92 7.12 -10.88 10.32
CA MET A 92 8.00 -9.80 9.86
C MET A 92 7.23 -8.75 9.04
N VAL A 93 6.36 -9.19 8.12
CA VAL A 93 5.51 -8.28 7.34
C VAL A 93 4.53 -7.56 8.26
N GLY A 94 3.93 -8.25 9.23
CA GLY A 94 3.03 -7.64 10.21
C GLY A 94 3.72 -6.59 11.09
N LEU A 95 4.94 -6.86 11.55
CA LEU A 95 5.74 -5.89 12.30
C LEU A 95 6.11 -4.69 11.43
N ALA A 96 6.52 -4.89 10.19
CA ALA A 96 6.85 -3.81 9.27
C ALA A 96 5.62 -2.94 8.93
N ALA A 97 4.47 -3.55 8.68
CA ALA A 97 3.23 -2.82 8.44
C ALA A 97 2.77 -2.07 9.71
N GLY A 98 2.88 -2.71 10.88
CA GLY A 98 2.54 -2.12 12.17
C GLY A 98 3.41 -0.92 12.55
N THR A 99 4.73 -0.98 12.29
CA THR A 99 5.62 0.16 12.53
C THR A 99 5.30 1.33 11.61
N ILE A 100 5.03 1.09 10.33
CA ILE A 100 4.59 2.13 9.39
C ILE A 100 3.27 2.75 9.85
N ALA A 101 2.30 1.92 10.26
CA ALA A 101 1.02 2.40 10.78
C ALA A 101 1.20 3.26 12.04
N GLY A 102 2.07 2.85 12.97
CA GLY A 102 2.39 3.62 14.17
C GLY A 102 3.03 4.97 13.86
N ILE A 103 3.96 5.03 12.88
CA ILE A 103 4.57 6.29 12.43
C ILE A 103 3.49 7.22 11.84
N ILE A 104 2.57 6.67 11.04
CA ILE A 104 1.46 7.44 10.46
C ILE A 104 0.54 8.00 11.56
N ASP A 105 0.19 7.20 12.58
CA ASP A 105 -0.69 7.66 13.67
C ASP A 105 -0.06 8.81 14.46
N ILE A 106 1.22 8.68 14.87
CA ILE A 106 1.94 9.74 15.58
C ILE A 106 2.07 10.98 14.69
N GLY A 107 2.45 10.79 13.43
CA GLY A 107 2.60 11.90 12.48
C GLY A 107 1.28 12.62 12.23
N ALA A 108 0.15 11.91 12.13
CA ALA A 108 -1.16 12.49 11.88
C ALA A 108 -1.63 13.39 13.03
N ARG A 109 -1.40 12.97 14.27
CA ARG A 109 -1.72 13.77 15.47
C ARG A 109 -0.88 15.04 15.51
N TRP A 110 0.44 14.90 15.37
CA TRP A 110 1.36 16.04 15.32
C TRP A 110 1.06 17.01 14.17
N MET A 111 0.75 16.50 12.96
CA MET A 111 0.39 17.33 11.80
C MET A 111 -0.94 18.07 11.99
N SER A 112 -1.87 17.50 12.76
CA SER A 112 -3.13 18.17 13.10
C SER A 112 -2.85 19.37 14.01
N ASP A 113 -2.08 19.13 15.07
CA ASP A 113 -1.75 20.13 16.07
C ASP A 113 -0.88 21.27 15.49
N LEU A 114 0.01 20.95 14.55
CA LEU A 114 0.83 21.93 13.84
C LEU A 114 -0.01 22.99 13.12
N LYS A 115 -1.26 22.71 12.72
CA LYS A 115 -2.12 23.70 12.06
C LYS A 115 -2.56 24.81 13.01
N ASP A 116 -2.71 24.48 14.28
CA ASP A 116 -3.22 25.38 15.32
C ASP A 116 -2.06 26.09 16.05
N GLY A 117 -0.92 25.41 16.21
CA GLY A 117 0.24 25.98 16.88
C GLY A 117 1.39 25.01 17.09
N ILE A 118 2.25 25.33 18.05
CA ILE A 118 3.48 24.62 18.34
C ILE A 118 3.83 24.74 19.83
N CYS A 119 4.45 23.70 20.39
CA CYS A 119 5.04 23.73 21.73
C CYS A 119 6.37 24.52 21.70
N ALA A 120 6.46 25.61 22.48
CA ALA A 120 7.60 26.54 22.42
C ALA A 120 8.97 25.89 22.75
N ASP A 121 9.01 24.94 23.68
CA ASP A 121 10.24 24.26 24.09
C ASP A 121 10.64 23.08 23.17
N ARG A 122 9.66 22.41 22.54
CA ARG A 122 9.89 21.20 21.73
C ARG A 122 8.90 21.10 20.57
N PHE A 123 9.33 21.54 19.39
CA PHE A 123 8.50 21.60 18.18
C PHE A 123 7.95 20.25 17.66
N TRP A 124 8.56 19.12 18.05
CA TRP A 124 8.17 17.78 17.58
C TRP A 124 7.15 17.09 18.49
N LEU A 125 6.80 17.71 19.62
CA LEU A 125 5.78 17.16 20.51
C LEU A 125 4.38 17.57 20.04
N ASP A 126 3.47 16.63 20.14
CA ASP A 126 2.03 16.85 20.06
C ASP A 126 1.53 17.63 21.28
N ARG A 127 0.40 18.33 21.17
CA ARG A 127 -0.16 19.20 22.22
C ARG A 127 -0.41 18.42 23.50
N GLU A 128 -0.96 17.22 23.41
CA GLU A 128 -1.23 16.39 24.61
C GLU A 128 0.05 16.07 25.38
N HIS A 129 1.13 15.77 24.66
CA HIS A 129 2.42 15.44 25.23
C HIS A 129 3.15 16.68 25.77
N CYS A 130 3.02 17.83 25.09
CA CYS A 130 3.59 19.11 25.54
C CYS A 130 3.01 19.51 26.90
N CYS A 131 1.69 19.41 27.06
CA CYS A 131 1.02 19.81 28.30
C CYS A 131 1.26 18.81 29.45
N TRP A 132 1.35 17.51 29.15
CA TRP A 132 1.79 16.53 30.15
C TRP A 132 3.21 16.86 30.65
N SER A 133 4.14 17.18 29.74
CA SER A 133 5.53 17.48 30.09
C SER A 133 5.68 18.75 30.93
N ALA A 134 4.75 19.69 30.84
CA ALA A 134 4.75 20.93 31.60
C ALA A 134 4.21 20.78 33.04
N ASN A 135 3.86 19.55 33.47
CA ASN A 135 3.32 19.26 34.82
C ASN A 135 1.98 19.95 35.11
N ASP A 136 1.32 20.49 34.08
CA ASP A 136 0.00 21.11 34.17
C ASP A 136 -1.05 20.00 34.00
N SER A 137 -1.40 19.35 35.10
CA SER A 137 -2.34 18.21 35.13
C SER A 137 -3.81 18.62 34.92
N VAL A 138 -4.07 19.87 34.52
CA VAL A 138 -5.42 20.37 34.28
C VAL A 138 -5.85 20.06 32.84
N TYR A 139 -6.60 18.98 32.77
CA TYR A 139 -7.36 18.46 31.64
C TYR A 139 -8.00 19.54 30.75
N LYS A 140 -7.72 19.45 29.44
CA LYS A 140 -8.49 19.89 28.24
C LYS A 140 -9.08 21.30 28.12
N ASP A 141 -9.32 22.07 29.18
CA ASP A 141 -10.07 23.33 29.13
C ASP A 141 -9.32 24.54 29.71
N ALA A 142 -8.13 24.34 30.31
CA ALA A 142 -7.23 25.44 30.66
C ALA A 142 -6.19 25.61 29.56
N ASP A 143 -6.01 26.83 29.06
CA ASP A 143 -4.98 27.19 28.08
C ASP A 143 -3.60 26.78 28.61
N CYS A 144 -3.11 25.65 28.11
CA CYS A 144 -1.81 25.11 28.44
C CYS A 144 -0.74 26.15 28.14
N SER A 145 -0.10 26.68 29.19
CA SER A 145 0.84 27.80 29.09
C SER A 145 2.06 27.53 28.20
N ALA A 146 2.40 26.26 27.97
CA ALA A 146 3.50 25.84 27.11
C ALA A 146 3.12 25.77 25.61
N TRP A 147 1.83 25.74 25.29
CA TRP A 147 1.35 25.72 23.92
C TRP A 147 1.24 27.14 23.37
N THR A 148 1.86 27.40 22.23
CA THR A 148 1.83 28.70 21.57
C THR A 148 1.14 28.58 20.21
N SER A 149 0.07 29.33 20.02
CA SER A 149 -0.59 29.43 18.72
C SER A 149 0.26 30.24 17.73
N TRP A 150 0.03 30.05 16.43
CA TRP A 150 0.72 30.82 15.39
C TRP A 150 0.63 32.36 15.54
N PRO A 151 -0.53 32.97 15.82
CA PRO A 151 -0.60 34.42 16.03
C PRO A 151 0.19 34.89 17.27
N GLU A 152 0.18 34.11 18.36
CA GLU A 152 0.96 34.42 19.57
C GLU A 152 2.47 34.35 19.31
N MET A 153 2.93 33.40 18.48
CA MET A 153 4.33 33.31 18.06
C MET A 153 4.79 34.57 17.29
N MET A 154 3.88 35.22 16.57
CA MET A 154 4.13 36.49 15.86
C MET A 154 3.91 37.73 16.75
N GLN A 155 3.86 37.55 18.08
CA GLN A 155 3.67 38.60 19.09
C GLN A 155 2.29 39.30 19.03
N PHE A 156 1.28 38.68 18.41
CA PHE A 156 -0.09 39.17 18.42
C PHE A 156 -0.91 38.45 19.49
N TYR A 157 -0.94 39.01 20.69
CA TYR A 157 -1.72 38.48 21.82
C TYR A 157 -3.14 39.05 21.89
N GLU A 158 -3.38 40.18 21.23
CA GLU A 158 -4.68 40.84 21.25
C GLU A 158 -5.69 40.08 20.38
N ARG A 159 -6.79 39.62 20.98
CA ARG A 159 -7.90 38.89 20.32
C ARG A 159 -8.76 39.81 19.43
N ASN A 160 -8.10 40.51 18.51
CA ASN A 160 -8.70 41.35 17.49
C ASN A 160 -9.10 40.53 16.26
N PHE A 161 -9.85 41.14 15.33
CA PHE A 161 -10.16 40.53 14.04
C PHE A 161 -8.92 39.97 13.31
N PHE A 162 -7.80 40.69 13.37
CA PHE A 162 -6.53 40.25 12.76
C PHE A 162 -5.99 38.94 13.35
N TYR A 163 -6.23 38.65 14.64
CA TYR A 163 -5.82 37.40 15.27
C TYR A 163 -6.46 36.20 14.57
N TYR A 164 -7.79 36.20 14.43
CA TYR A 164 -8.54 35.13 13.79
C TYR A 164 -8.19 34.97 12.30
N VAL A 165 -7.91 36.08 11.61
CA VAL A 165 -7.49 36.04 10.20
C VAL A 165 -6.14 35.33 10.06
N MET A 166 -5.18 35.62 10.95
CA MET A 166 -3.85 34.99 10.90
C MET A 166 -3.92 33.51 11.29
N GLU A 167 -4.66 33.17 12.33
CA GLU A 167 -4.91 31.78 12.73
C GLU A 167 -5.46 30.95 11.55
N LEU A 168 -6.49 31.46 10.87
CA LEU A 168 -7.07 30.81 9.70
C LEU A 168 -6.07 30.71 8.53
N PHE A 169 -5.28 31.75 8.29
CA PHE A 169 -4.28 31.75 7.23
C PHE A 169 -3.24 30.65 7.43
N PHE A 170 -2.67 30.52 8.63
CA PHE A 170 -1.72 29.46 8.94
C PHE A 170 -2.36 28.07 8.90
N TYR A 171 -3.57 27.93 9.44
CA TYR A 171 -4.32 26.68 9.39
C TYR A 171 -4.52 26.19 7.94
N CYS A 172 -5.00 27.08 7.07
CA CYS A 172 -5.20 26.77 5.65
C CYS A 172 -3.86 26.55 4.92
N GLY A 173 -2.86 27.38 5.18
CA GLY A 173 -1.53 27.29 4.56
C GLY A 173 -0.86 25.95 4.82
N TRP A 174 -0.82 25.52 6.09
CA TRP A 174 -0.31 24.21 6.47
C TRP A 174 -1.13 23.06 5.89
N SER A 175 -2.46 23.17 5.90
CA SER A 175 -3.34 22.16 5.31
C SER A 175 -3.06 21.96 3.80
N VAL A 176 -2.90 23.06 3.04
CA VAL A 176 -2.61 23.02 1.61
C VAL A 176 -1.21 22.47 1.36
N LEU A 177 -0.20 22.87 2.15
CA LEU A 177 1.16 22.37 2.03
C LEU A 177 1.21 20.85 2.23
N MET A 178 0.61 20.33 3.30
CA MET A 178 0.61 18.89 3.60
C MET A 178 -0.13 18.08 2.54
N THR A 179 -1.25 18.61 2.04
CA THR A 179 -1.98 17.99 0.92
C THR A 179 -1.14 18.00 -0.36
N GLY A 180 -0.44 19.10 -0.63
CA GLY A 180 0.47 19.25 -1.77
C GLY A 180 1.61 18.23 -1.74
N VAL A 181 2.26 18.04 -0.58
CA VAL A 181 3.30 17.02 -0.38
C VAL A 181 2.75 15.62 -0.63
N THR A 182 1.57 15.32 -0.09
CA THR A 182 0.90 14.03 -0.32
C THR A 182 0.67 13.76 -1.80
N VAL A 183 0.12 14.73 -2.54
CA VAL A 183 -0.14 14.60 -3.98
C VAL A 183 1.17 14.46 -4.76
N ALA A 184 2.22 15.20 -4.39
CA ALA A 184 3.53 15.11 -5.03
C ALA A 184 4.15 13.73 -4.82
N LEU A 185 4.13 13.19 -3.59
CA LEU A 185 4.65 11.86 -3.28
C LEU A 185 3.91 10.77 -4.07
N VAL A 186 2.57 10.82 -4.12
CA VAL A 186 1.77 9.86 -4.90
C VAL A 186 2.11 9.96 -6.39
N LYS A 187 2.30 11.17 -6.94
CA LYS A 187 2.70 11.33 -8.34
C LYS A 187 4.10 10.80 -8.62
N VAL A 188 5.07 11.07 -7.75
CA VAL A 188 6.45 10.59 -7.92
C VAL A 188 6.49 9.07 -7.84
N THR A 189 5.83 8.48 -6.86
CA THR A 189 5.75 7.02 -6.73
C THR A 189 5.03 6.40 -7.91
N LEU A 190 3.86 6.90 -8.30
CA LEU A 190 3.10 6.40 -9.45
C LEU A 190 3.86 6.55 -10.77
N MET A 191 4.56 7.67 -10.99
CA MET A 191 5.39 7.88 -12.17
C MET A 191 6.60 6.95 -12.18
N HIS A 192 7.24 6.73 -11.03
CA HIS A 192 8.33 5.77 -10.90
C HIS A 192 7.85 4.33 -11.18
N PHE A 193 6.69 3.94 -10.65
CA PHE A 193 6.08 2.65 -10.99
C PHE A 193 5.75 2.56 -12.48
N HIS A 194 5.21 3.62 -13.08
CA HIS A 194 4.93 3.66 -14.52
C HIS A 194 6.22 3.50 -15.35
N PHE A 195 7.33 4.15 -14.97
CA PHE A 195 8.61 4.03 -15.67
C PHE A 195 9.31 2.68 -15.42
N CYS A 196 9.13 2.08 -14.25
CA CYS A 196 9.72 0.78 -13.93
C CYS A 196 8.94 -0.40 -14.55
N VAL A 197 7.68 -0.16 -14.97
CA VAL A 197 6.83 -1.12 -15.67
C VAL A 197 7.01 -1.06 -17.20
N HIS A 198 7.66 -0.02 -17.75
CA HIS A 198 7.71 0.28 -19.19
C HIS A 198 9.08 0.02 -19.84
#